data_AF-A0A8U0HRT6-F1
#
_entry.id   AF-A0A8U0HRT6-F1
#
_cell.length_a   1.000
_cell.length_b   1.000
_cell.length_c   1.000
_cell.angle_alpha   90.00
_cell.angle_beta   90.00
_cell.angle_gamma   90.00
#
_symmetry.space_group_name_H-M   'P 1'
#
loop_
_entity.id
_entity.type
_entity.pdbx_description
1 polymer ?
#
loop_
_entity_poly.entity_id
_entity_poly.type
_entity_poly.pdbx_seq_one_letter_code
_entity_poly.pdbx_strand_id
1 'polypeptide(L)'
;MAIREQVPKPLRGPAGFASLAVMLLGVVIGYILITTGLTLYFNLDPIEQGAISSVEALSVTGIGVATLVVGYLGWRGFNYFAY
;
A
#
# COMPACT_ATOMS: atom_id res chain seq x y z
N MET A 1 16.56 -22.28 -5.78
CA MET A 1 16.49 -21.65 -7.12
C MET A 1 15.88 -20.28 -6.97
N ALA A 2 16.56 -19.23 -7.41
CA ALA A 2 15.99 -17.89 -7.34
C ALA A 2 14.87 -17.77 -8.39
N ILE A 3 13.67 -17.33 -8.02
CA ILE A 3 12.54 -17.09 -8.95
C ILE A 3 12.98 -16.23 -10.17
N ARG A 4 14.01 -15.40 -10.02
CA ARG A 4 14.62 -14.58 -11.07
C ARG A 4 15.21 -15.41 -12.22
N GLU A 5 15.72 -16.61 -11.92
CA GLU A 5 16.23 -17.55 -12.92
C GLU A 5 15.11 -18.26 -13.69
N GLN A 6 13.91 -18.33 -13.10
CA GLN A 6 12.72 -18.90 -13.73
C GLN A 6 11.99 -17.89 -14.63
N VAL A 7 12.21 -16.58 -14.44
CA VAL A 7 11.62 -15.54 -15.28
C VAL A 7 12.51 -15.26 -16.50
N PRO A 8 11.99 -15.43 -17.74
CA PRO A 8 12.71 -15.12 -18.97
C PRO A 8 13.27 -13.70 -18.95
N LYS A 9 14.51 -13.51 -19.40
CA LYS A 9 15.19 -12.20 -19.49
C LYS A 9 14.30 -11.06 -20.02
N PRO A 10 13.50 -11.22 -21.10
CA PRO A 10 12.65 -10.13 -21.60
C PRO A 10 11.49 -9.73 -20.68
N LEU A 11 11.04 -10.62 -19.78
CA LEU A 11 9.92 -10.34 -18.86
C LEU A 11 10.35 -9.65 -17.56
N ARG A 12 11.66 -9.58 -17.29
CA ARG A 12 12.19 -8.95 -16.07
C ARG A 12 11.93 -7.44 -16.03
N GLY A 13 12.07 -6.75 -17.17
CA GLY A 13 11.76 -5.32 -17.28
C GLY A 13 10.30 -4.99 -16.97
N PRO A 14 9.33 -5.60 -17.69
CA PRO A 14 7.90 -5.44 -17.41
C PRO A 14 7.51 -5.81 -15.97
N ALA A 15 8.07 -6.90 -15.42
CA ALA A 15 7.82 -7.31 -14.03
C ALA A 15 8.36 -6.28 -13.02
N GLY A 16 9.51 -5.67 -13.29
CA GLY A 16 10.03 -4.54 -12.53
C GLY A 16 9.06 -3.35 -12.55
N PHE A 17 8.64 -2.90 -13.74
CA PHE A 17 7.68 -1.80 -13.87
C PHE A 17 6.35 -2.06 -13.17
N ALA A 18 5.80 -3.27 -13.28
CA ALA A 18 4.59 -3.65 -12.56
C ALA A 18 4.79 -3.58 -11.04
N SER A 19 5.94 -4.05 -10.54
CA SER A 19 6.26 -3.99 -9.11
C SER A 19 6.42 -2.54 -8.62
N LEU A 20 6.98 -1.66 -9.45
CA LEU A 20 7.10 -0.23 -9.17
C LEU A 20 5.72 0.45 -9.14
N ALA A 21 4.80 0.07 -10.04
CA ALA A 21 3.42 0.55 -9.98
C ALA A 21 2.71 0.12 -8.69
N VAL A 22 2.87 -1.15 -8.28
CA VAL A 22 2.34 -1.66 -7.00
C VAL A 22 2.92 -0.90 -5.82
N MET A 23 4.22 -0.59 -5.86
CA MET A 23 4.87 0.22 -4.82
C MET A 23 4.23 1.60 -4.71
N LEU A 24 4.15 2.35 -5.82
CA LEU A 24 3.62 3.70 -5.81
C LEU A 24 2.14 3.74 -5.39
N LEU A 25 1.32 2.85 -5.94
CA LEU A 25 -0.09 2.77 -5.58
C LEU A 25 -0.28 2.37 -4.12
N GLY A 26 0.47 1.39 -3.63
CA GLY A 26 0.42 0.97 -2.24
C GLY A 26 0.80 2.09 -1.27
N VAL A 27 1.81 2.89 -1.61
CA VAL A 27 2.23 4.05 -0.80
C VAL A 27 1.19 5.15 -0.81
N VAL A 28 0.70 5.55 -1.99
CA VAL A 28 -0.27 6.64 -2.12
C VAL A 28 -1.59 6.29 -1.45
N ILE A 29 -2.15 5.12 -1.76
CA ILE A 29 -3.43 4.67 -1.19
C ILE A 29 -3.28 4.44 0.32
N GLY A 30 -2.20 3.77 0.74
CA GLY A 30 -1.93 3.53 2.15
C GLY A 30 -1.82 4.82 2.96
N TYR A 31 -1.12 5.83 2.44
CA TYR A 31 -1.05 7.15 3.06
C TYR A 31 -2.42 7.80 3.21
N ILE A 32 -3.23 7.83 2.14
CA ILE A 32 -4.59 8.42 2.16
C ILE A 32 -5.47 7.72 3.20
N LEU A 33 -5.45 6.40 3.24
CA LEU A 33 -6.26 5.63 4.18
C LEU A 33 -5.82 5.84 5.63
N ILE A 34 -4.51 5.88 5.89
CA ILE A 34 -4.00 6.14 7.24
C ILE A 34 -4.37 7.54 7.70
N THR A 35 -4.15 8.57 6.88
CA THR A 35 -4.48 9.95 7.25
C THR A 35 -5.99 10.13 7.44
N THR A 36 -6.80 9.52 6.58
CA THR A 36 -8.27 9.53 6.72
C THR A 36 -8.69 8.82 8.00
N GLY A 37 -8.23 7.59 8.25
CA GLY A 37 -8.60 6.83 9.43
C GLY A 37 -8.15 7.50 10.75
N LEU A 38 -6.99 8.15 10.76
CA LEU A 38 -6.53 8.94 11.91
C LEU A 38 -7.40 10.18 12.12
N THR A 39 -7.73 10.91 11.05
CA THR A 39 -8.61 12.07 11.12
C THR A 39 -9.97 11.68 11.73
N LEU A 40 -10.56 10.59 11.24
CA LEU A 40 -11.82 10.04 11.74
C LEU A 40 -11.72 9.59 13.21
N TYR A 41 -10.63 8.91 13.58
CA TYR A 41 -10.44 8.42 14.95
C TYR A 41 -10.35 9.56 15.97
N PHE A 42 -9.70 10.66 15.59
CA PHE A 42 -9.54 11.84 16.44
C PHE A 42 -10.67 12.86 16.30
N ASN A 43 -11.71 12.59 15.50
CA ASN A 43 -12.79 13.52 15.19
C ASN A 43 -12.28 14.90 14.70
N LEU A 44 -11.25 14.87 13.83
CA LEU A 44 -10.65 16.06 13.23
C LEU A 44 -11.39 16.49 11.94
N ASP A 45 -12.40 15.75 11.55
CA ASP A 45 -13.27 16.00 10.41
C ASP A 45 -14.56 16.75 10.82
N PRO A 46 -15.22 17.47 9.89
CA PRO A 46 -16.44 18.21 10.16
C PRO A 46 -17.71 17.34 10.18
N ILE A 47 -17.59 16.01 10.17
CA ILE A 47 -18.75 15.10 10.17
C ILE A 47 -19.35 15.06 11.57
N GLU A 48 -20.66 14.78 11.68
CA GLU A 48 -21.34 14.66 12.98
C GLU A 48 -20.58 13.71 13.93
N GLN A 49 -20.27 14.20 15.13
CA GLN A 49 -19.60 13.42 16.15
C GLN A 49 -20.43 12.18 16.50
N GLY A 50 -19.86 10.99 16.25
CA GLY A 50 -20.53 9.71 16.46
C GLY A 50 -21.15 9.07 15.21
N ALA A 51 -21.05 9.70 14.03
CA ALA A 51 -21.45 9.07 12.77
C ALA A 51 -20.55 7.87 12.39
N ILE A 52 -19.30 7.88 12.84
CA ILE A 52 -18.32 6.81 12.63
C ILE A 52 -17.81 6.36 14.00
N SER A 53 -17.86 5.05 14.24
CA SER A 53 -17.31 4.46 15.46
C SER A 53 -15.79 4.42 15.42
N SER A 54 -15.15 4.45 16.60
CA SER A 54 -13.69 4.34 16.71
C SER A 54 -13.15 3.03 16.10
N VAL A 55 -13.95 1.97 16.12
CA VAL A 55 -13.58 0.66 15.53
C VAL A 55 -13.55 0.75 14.01
N GLU A 56 -14.52 1.43 13.39
CA GLU A 56 -14.53 1.67 11.94
C GLU A 56 -13.36 2.54 11.52
N ALA A 57 -13.07 3.62 12.25
CA ALA A 57 -11.92 4.48 11.98
C ALA A 57 -10.58 3.71 12.08
N LEU A 58 -10.39 2.91 13.13
CA LEU A 58 -9.21 2.05 13.29
C LEU A 58 -9.12 0.99 12.19
N SER A 59 -10.25 0.48 11.71
CA SER A 59 -10.28 -0.48 10.60
C SER A 59 -9.76 0.15 9.30
N VAL A 60 -10.18 1.40 9.01
CA VAL A 60 -9.65 2.17 7.86
C VAL A 60 -8.15 2.38 7.97
N THR A 61 -7.66 2.80 9.15
CA THR A 61 -6.21 2.92 9.40
C THR A 61 -5.49 1.59 9.22
N GLY A 62 -6.05 0.49 9.73
CA GLY A 62 -5.49 -0.85 9.60
C GLY A 62 -5.36 -1.29 8.14
N ILE A 63 -6.38 -1.04 7.31
CA ILE A 63 -6.33 -1.32 5.87
C ILE A 63 -5.26 -0.44 5.20
N GLY A 64 -5.13 0.82 5.60
CA GLY A 64 -4.06 1.69 5.11
C GLY A 64 -2.66 1.16 5.41
N VAL A 65 -2.43 0.65 6.63
CA VAL A 65 -1.17 0.00 7.00
C VAL A 65 -0.92 -1.27 6.18
N ALA A 66 -1.93 -2.13 6.02
CA ALA A 66 -1.81 -3.32 5.16
C ALA A 66 -1.47 -2.94 3.71
N THR A 67 -2.05 -1.86 3.20
CA THR A 67 -1.80 -1.34 1.85
C THR A 67 -0.37 -0.80 1.71
N LEU A 68 0.17 -0.14 2.75
CA LEU A 68 1.58 0.24 2.81
C LEU A 68 2.51 -0.98 2.77
N VAL A 69 2.15 -2.06 3.48
CA VAL A 69 2.92 -3.31 3.45
C VAL A 69 2.95 -3.89 2.03
N VAL A 70 1.82 -3.87 1.31
CA VAL A 70 1.79 -4.26 -0.12
C VAL A 70 2.69 -3.36 -0.96
N GLY A 71 2.68 -2.05 -0.73
CA GLY A 71 3.59 -1.11 -1.40
C GLY A 71 5.07 -1.44 -1.14
N TYR A 72 5.42 -1.78 0.10
CA TYR A 72 6.77 -2.23 0.46
C TYR A 72 7.15 -3.54 -0.23
N LEU A 73 6.23 -4.49 -0.38
CA LEU A 73 6.46 -5.70 -1.18
C LEU A 73 6.68 -5.37 -2.65
N GLY A 74 5.96 -4.39 -3.20
CA GLY A 74 6.21 -3.83 -4.54
C GLY A 74 7.63 -3.27 -4.69
N TRP A 75 8.12 -2.53 -3.69
CA TRP A 75 9.52 -2.04 -3.66
C TRP A 75 10.52 -3.21 -3.70
N ARG A 76 10.28 -4.25 -2.89
CA ARG A 76 11.14 -5.45 -2.89
C ARG A 76 11.10 -6.18 -4.23
N GLY A 77 9.92 -6.28 -4.85
CA GLY A 77 9.75 -6.85 -6.19
C GLY A 77 10.50 -6.07 -7.25
N PHE A 78 10.40 -4.75 -7.24
CA PHE A 78 11.13 -3.88 -8.17
C PHE A 78 12.64 -4.09 -8.05
N ASN A 79 13.17 -4.06 -6.82
CA ASN A 79 14.61 -4.27 -6.61
C ASN A 79 15.09 -5.65 -7.05
N TYR A 80 14.22 -6.66 -6.99
CA TYR A 80 14.56 -8.02 -7.38
C TYR A 80 14.52 -8.26 -8.90
N PHE A 81 13.64 -7.58 -9.62
CA PHE A 81 13.48 -7.76 -11.07
C PHE A 81 14.27 -6.75 -11.90
N ALA A 82 14.43 -5.52 -11.41
CA ALA A 82 15.12 -4.44 -12.11
C ALA A 82 16.64 -4.43 -11.89
N TYR A 83 17.11 -4.85 -10.71
CA TYR A 83 18.53 -4.99 -10.36
C TYR A 83 18.90 -6.47 -10.19
#